data_AF-A0A017SGM8-F1
#
_entry.id   AF-A0A017SGM8-F1
#
_cell.length_a   1.000
_cell.length_b   1.000
_cell.length_c   1.000
_cell.angle_alpha   90.00
_cell.angle_beta   90.00
_cell.angle_gamma   90.00
#
_symmetry.space_group_name_H-M   'P 1'
#
loop_
_entity.id
_entity.type
_entity.pdbx_description
1 polymer ?
#
loop_
_entity_poly.entity_id
_entity_poly.type
_entity_poly.pdbx_seq_one_letter_code
_entity_poly.pdbx_strand_id
1 'polypeptide(L)'
;MAVQSVSQGGKSIAHKADIFAKPMHLENPMSSTLIVEIIQDEVQKNNMAWMMEKQAKSMPTALRDNYNPATDSSYGNNHVKDLLDTKDGTLSLIMDVFLTVPPPTLSADKLPVFEIEDSDLVKLDSDKPFPEMPPSAEEWEPANPLPDSQQWEDVHKAWKQPSLETGDQGQLGSVSRWHKAFNWDKAKCPGWPVCQSKWTQSLTTFLWQRR
;
A
#
# COMPACT_ATOMS: atom_id res chain seq x y z
N MET A 1 1.58 -19.04 28.82
CA MET A 1 0.86 -19.44 30.06
C MET A 1 -0.63 -19.31 29.74
N ALA A 2 -1.48 -20.26 30.13
CA ALA A 2 -2.91 -20.15 29.84
C ALA A 2 -3.55 -19.12 30.78
N VAL A 3 -4.40 -18.24 30.25
CA VAL A 3 -5.01 -17.14 30.98
C VAL A 3 -6.48 -17.45 31.24
N GLN A 4 -6.91 -17.36 32.50
CA GLN A 4 -8.30 -17.58 32.90
C GLN A 4 -9.14 -16.32 32.70
N SER A 5 -8.60 -15.15 33.05
CA SER A 5 -9.28 -13.89 32.82
C SER A 5 -8.32 -12.77 32.48
N VAL A 6 -8.76 -11.87 31.61
CA VAL A 6 -8.04 -10.67 31.21
C VAL A 6 -8.90 -9.47 31.51
N SER A 7 -8.34 -8.40 32.09
CA SER A 7 -9.07 -7.16 32.35
C SER A 7 -8.29 -5.93 31.88
N GLN A 8 -9.03 -4.97 31.32
CA GLN A 8 -8.51 -3.68 30.84
C GLN A 8 -9.60 -2.61 31.00
N GLY A 9 -9.32 -1.54 31.76
CA GLY A 9 -10.21 -0.37 31.85
C GLY A 9 -11.68 -0.67 32.19
N GLY A 10 -11.95 -1.70 33.02
CA GLY A 10 -13.30 -2.13 33.40
C GLY A 10 -13.95 -3.16 32.46
N LYS A 11 -13.38 -3.44 31.28
CA LYS A 11 -13.78 -4.57 30.43
C LYS A 11 -13.02 -5.82 30.83
N SER A 12 -13.70 -6.97 30.87
CA SER A 12 -13.06 -8.25 31.17
C SER A 12 -13.46 -9.34 30.17
N ILE A 13 -12.50 -10.20 29.85
CA ILE A 13 -12.69 -11.41 29.06
C ILE A 13 -12.27 -12.59 29.92
N ALA A 14 -13.19 -13.53 30.13
CA ALA A 14 -12.90 -14.76 30.86
C ALA A 14 -12.95 -15.98 29.93
N HIS A 15 -12.09 -16.95 30.23
CA HIS A 15 -12.21 -18.32 29.76
C HIS A 15 -13.29 -19.03 30.58
N LYS A 16 -14.16 -19.80 29.93
CA LYS A 16 -15.30 -20.45 30.58
C LYS A 16 -14.95 -21.77 31.25
N ALA A 17 -13.89 -22.43 30.80
CA ALA A 17 -13.48 -23.72 31.34
C ALA A 17 -12.40 -23.52 32.40
N ASP A 18 -12.33 -24.50 33.29
CA ASP A 18 -11.27 -24.61 34.26
C ASP A 18 -9.95 -24.96 33.56
N ILE A 19 -8.87 -24.35 34.02
CA ILE A 19 -7.52 -24.58 33.49
C ILE A 19 -6.82 -25.51 34.47
N PHE A 20 -6.24 -26.59 33.97
CA PHE A 20 -5.42 -27.50 34.77
C PHE A 20 -4.00 -27.61 34.18
N ALA A 21 -3.13 -28.27 34.92
CA ALA A 21 -1.81 -28.68 34.43
C ALA A 21 -1.48 -30.07 34.94
N LYS A 22 -1.73 -31.10 34.12
CA LYS A 22 -1.42 -32.51 34.45
C LYS A 22 0.02 -32.73 34.92
N PRO A 23 1.07 -32.15 34.30
CA PRO A 23 2.46 -32.36 34.72
C PRO A 23 2.77 -31.82 36.13
N MET A 24 1.92 -30.95 36.67
CA MET A 24 2.06 -30.43 38.02
C MET A 24 1.24 -31.21 39.06
N HIS A 25 0.57 -32.29 38.64
CA HIS A 25 -0.32 -33.11 39.46
C HIS A 25 -1.40 -32.28 40.16
N LEU A 26 -1.90 -31.25 39.48
CA LEU A 26 -2.93 -30.37 40.02
C LEU A 26 -4.30 -31.05 39.96
N GLU A 27 -4.89 -31.30 41.13
CA GLU A 27 -6.27 -31.75 41.30
C GLU A 27 -7.27 -30.59 41.27
N ASN A 28 -6.79 -29.39 41.62
CA ASN A 28 -7.58 -28.15 41.62
C ASN A 28 -7.23 -27.29 40.41
N PRO A 29 -8.21 -26.57 39.84
CA PRO A 29 -7.96 -25.70 38.71
C PRO A 29 -7.05 -24.53 39.08
N MET A 30 -6.13 -24.19 38.17
CA MET A 30 -5.25 -23.04 38.31
C MET A 30 -5.95 -21.77 37.82
N SER A 31 -5.77 -20.69 38.59
CA SER A 31 -6.22 -19.36 38.19
C SER A 31 -5.05 -18.52 37.69
N SER A 32 -5.26 -17.83 36.57
CA SER A 32 -4.29 -16.88 36.01
C SER A 32 -5.05 -15.67 35.51
N THR A 33 -4.78 -14.51 36.12
CA THR A 33 -5.42 -13.25 35.75
C THR A 33 -4.38 -12.33 35.12
N LEU A 34 -4.63 -11.89 33.90
CA LEU A 34 -3.85 -10.87 33.23
C LEU A 34 -4.54 -9.51 33.40
N ILE A 35 -3.83 -8.55 33.97
CA ILE A 35 -4.31 -7.17 34.14
C ILE A 35 -3.48 -6.29 33.22
N VAL A 36 -4.13 -5.57 32.30
CA VAL A 36 -3.48 -4.66 31.37
C VAL A 36 -3.91 -3.24 31.70
N GLU A 37 -2.94 -2.40 32.06
CA GLU A 37 -3.14 -0.97 32.24
C GLU A 37 -2.42 -0.21 31.12
N ILE A 38 -3.15 0.67 30.43
CA ILE A 38 -2.61 1.52 29.37
C ILE A 38 -2.72 2.96 29.87
N ILE A 39 -1.57 3.62 29.99
CA ILE A 39 -1.45 5.01 30.39
C ILE A 39 -1.15 5.82 29.13
N GLN A 40 -1.90 6.89 28.92
CA GLN A 40 -1.68 7.85 27.84
C GLN A 40 -1.86 9.25 28.40
N ASP A 41 -0.96 10.15 28.03
CA ASP A 41 -0.98 11.53 28.46
C ASP A 41 -2.16 12.29 27.80
N GLU A 42 -2.76 13.22 28.55
CA GLU A 42 -3.81 14.16 28.09
C GLU A 42 -5.17 13.57 27.66
N VAL A 43 -5.37 12.25 27.70
CA VAL A 43 -6.67 11.64 27.40
C VAL A 43 -7.29 11.07 28.66
N GLN A 44 -8.56 11.41 28.91
CA GLN A 44 -9.29 10.88 30.05
C GLN A 44 -9.32 9.34 30.04
N LYS A 45 -9.02 8.73 31.19
CA LYS A 45 -8.85 7.28 31.42
C LYS A 45 -10.01 6.41 30.90
N ASN A 46 -11.20 7.00 30.70
CA ASN A 46 -12.41 6.31 30.25
C ASN A 46 -12.77 6.49 28.77
N ASN A 47 -12.01 7.28 28.00
CA ASN A 47 -12.40 7.65 26.63
C ASN A 47 -11.63 6.91 25.52
N MET A 48 -10.71 6.00 25.87
CA MET A 48 -10.04 5.17 24.86
C MET A 48 -10.78 3.86 24.65
N ALA A 49 -11.39 3.72 23.48
CA ALA A 49 -11.93 2.47 23.01
C ALA A 49 -10.83 1.55 22.47
N TRP A 50 -9.84 1.20 23.32
CA TRP A 50 -8.96 0.08 23.00
C TRP A 50 -9.81 -1.18 22.83
N MET A 51 -9.55 -1.90 21.75
CA MET A 51 -10.18 -3.19 21.51
C MET A 51 -9.29 -4.29 22.07
N MET A 52 -9.90 -5.24 22.76
CA MET A 52 -9.23 -6.38 23.34
C MET A 52 -9.82 -7.65 22.74
N GLU A 53 -8.98 -8.46 22.11
CA GLU A 53 -9.36 -9.73 21.51
C GLU A 53 -8.58 -10.88 22.14
N LYS A 54 -9.28 -11.98 22.45
CA LYS A 54 -8.64 -13.20 22.95
C LYS A 54 -8.21 -14.07 21.77
N GLN A 55 -7.00 -14.62 21.85
CA GLN A 55 -6.56 -15.69 20.95
C GLN A 55 -6.53 -17.01 21.72
N ALA A 56 -7.46 -17.89 21.36
CA ALA A 56 -7.48 -19.25 21.87
C ALA A 56 -6.61 -20.15 21.00
N LYS A 57 -5.76 -20.97 21.61
CA LYS A 57 -4.94 -21.98 20.94
C LYS A 57 -5.31 -23.36 21.44
N SER A 58 -5.31 -24.33 20.53
CA SER A 58 -5.53 -25.73 20.86
C SER A 58 -4.30 -26.31 21.56
N MET A 59 -4.48 -26.88 22.74
CA MET A 59 -3.42 -27.43 23.58
C MET A 59 -3.71 -28.89 23.90
N PRO A 60 -2.71 -29.79 23.90
CA PRO A 60 -2.94 -31.19 24.22
C PRO A 60 -3.57 -31.40 25.61
N THR A 61 -4.62 -32.22 25.70
CA THR A 61 -5.25 -32.60 26.97
C THR A 61 -4.26 -33.26 27.91
N ALA A 62 -3.30 -34.02 27.37
CA ALA A 62 -2.21 -34.62 28.14
C ALA A 62 -1.44 -33.62 29.02
N LEU A 63 -1.45 -32.33 28.68
CA LEU A 63 -0.75 -31.28 29.43
C LEU A 63 -1.67 -30.40 30.28
N ARG A 64 -2.94 -30.27 29.90
CA ARG A 64 -3.82 -29.16 30.36
C ARG A 64 -5.15 -29.57 30.98
N ASP A 65 -5.45 -30.86 30.98
CA ASP A 65 -6.66 -31.41 31.58
C ASP A 65 -6.44 -31.77 33.06
N ASN A 66 -7.47 -32.20 33.77
CA ASN A 66 -7.38 -32.53 35.20
C ASN A 66 -6.44 -33.72 35.45
N TYR A 67 -5.60 -33.66 36.47
CA TYR A 67 -4.74 -34.78 36.84
C TYR A 67 -5.58 -35.93 37.40
N ASN A 68 -5.28 -37.16 36.95
CA ASN A 68 -5.85 -38.37 37.51
C ASN A 68 -4.72 -39.38 37.78
N PRO A 69 -4.44 -39.71 39.06
CA PRO A 69 -3.36 -40.63 39.42
C PRO A 69 -3.57 -42.06 38.90
N ALA A 70 -4.82 -42.48 38.67
CA ALA A 70 -5.11 -43.82 38.13
C ALA A 70 -4.63 -43.99 36.67
N THR A 71 -4.53 -42.87 35.94
CA THR A 71 -4.11 -42.84 34.53
C THR A 71 -2.67 -42.40 34.32
N ASP A 72 -1.92 -42.15 35.40
CA ASP A 72 -0.55 -41.68 35.34
C ASP A 72 0.43 -42.82 35.02
N SER A 73 1.14 -42.68 33.91
CA SER A 73 2.13 -43.64 33.43
C SER A 73 3.33 -43.81 34.36
N SER A 74 3.56 -42.87 35.28
CA SER A 74 4.64 -42.94 36.27
C SER A 74 4.47 -44.09 37.26
N TYR A 75 3.24 -44.58 37.43
CA TYR A 75 2.89 -45.70 38.32
C TYR A 75 2.76 -47.05 37.60
N GLY A 76 3.31 -47.17 36.38
CA GLY A 76 3.34 -48.43 35.63
C GLY A 76 2.09 -48.73 34.80
N ASN A 77 1.13 -47.80 34.73
CA ASN A 77 -0.08 -47.92 33.91
C ASN A 77 0.07 -47.15 32.60
N ASN A 78 0.48 -47.83 31.53
CA ASN A 78 0.63 -47.23 30.22
C ASN A 78 -0.71 -47.21 29.46
N HIS A 79 -1.49 -46.16 29.67
CA HIS A 79 -2.76 -45.91 28.97
C HIS A 79 -2.56 -45.35 27.55
N VAL A 80 -1.78 -46.08 26.73
CA VAL A 80 -1.36 -45.66 25.38
C VAL A 80 -2.57 -45.43 24.46
N LYS A 81 -3.64 -46.20 24.62
CA LYS A 81 -4.86 -46.05 23.82
C LYS A 81 -5.55 -44.72 24.07
N ASP A 82 -5.59 -44.27 25.31
CA ASP A 82 -6.23 -43.01 25.71
C ASP A 82 -5.36 -41.81 25.31
N LEU A 83 -4.03 -41.96 25.31
CA LEU A 83 -3.10 -40.95 24.81
C LEU A 83 -3.19 -40.75 23.28
N LEU A 84 -3.53 -41.83 22.56
CA LEU A 84 -3.66 -41.83 21.11
C LEU A 84 -5.11 -41.56 20.64
N ASP A 85 -6.06 -41.39 21.55
CA ASP A 85 -7.42 -41.02 21.20
C ASP A 85 -7.46 -39.54 20.81
N THR A 86 -7.84 -39.27 19.56
CA THR A 86 -7.90 -37.93 18.98
C THR A 86 -9.24 -37.24 19.20
N LYS A 87 -10.26 -37.95 19.70
CA LYS A 87 -11.61 -37.39 19.88
C LYS A 87 -11.65 -36.24 20.89
N ASP A 88 -10.82 -36.33 21.94
CA ASP A 88 -10.66 -35.32 22.99
C ASP A 88 -9.17 -34.96 23.20
N GLY A 89 -8.35 -35.05 22.16
CA GLY A 89 -6.89 -34.90 22.28
C GLY A 89 -6.43 -33.48 22.60
N THR A 90 -7.30 -32.47 22.46
CA THR A 90 -6.93 -31.06 22.65
C THR A 90 -8.03 -30.20 23.26
N LEU A 91 -7.63 -29.23 24.09
CA LEU A 91 -8.48 -28.20 24.70
C LEU A 91 -8.10 -26.81 24.16
N SER A 92 -9.10 -25.99 23.86
CA SER A 92 -8.89 -24.61 23.41
C SER A 92 -8.74 -23.67 24.61
N LEU A 93 -7.54 -23.11 24.82
CA LEU A 93 -7.22 -22.23 25.94
C LEU A 93 -6.81 -20.84 25.46
N ILE A 94 -7.15 -19.79 26.22
CA ILE A 94 -6.66 -18.43 25.94
C ILE A 94 -5.17 -18.40 26.25
N MET A 95 -4.36 -18.18 25.22
CA MET A 95 -2.90 -18.15 25.33
C MET A 95 -2.34 -16.77 25.07
N ASP A 96 -2.99 -16.01 24.19
CA ASP A 96 -2.57 -14.65 23.83
C ASP A 96 -3.76 -13.70 23.85
N VAL A 97 -3.47 -12.41 23.98
CA VAL A 97 -4.44 -11.31 23.96
C VAL A 97 -3.90 -10.25 23.00
N PHE A 98 -4.71 -9.88 22.01
CA PHE A 98 -4.41 -8.78 21.12
C PHE A 98 -5.07 -7.51 21.63
N LEU A 99 -4.28 -6.43 21.62
CA LEU A 99 -4.74 -5.09 21.94
C LEU A 99 -4.62 -4.25 20.67
N THR A 100 -5.74 -3.73 20.21
CA THR A 100 -5.79 -2.87 19.02
C THR A 100 -5.96 -1.43 19.47
N VAL A 101 -5.06 -0.57 18.96
CA VAL A 101 -5.10 0.88 19.17
C VAL A 101 -6.40 1.44 18.57
N PRO A 102 -7.10 2.38 19.24
CA PRO A 102 -8.23 3.07 18.63
C PRO A 102 -7.82 3.79 17.34
N PRO A 103 -8.74 3.99 16.38
CA PRO A 103 -8.44 4.75 15.16
C PRO A 103 -7.84 6.12 15.48
N PRO A 104 -6.83 6.57 14.70
CA PRO A 104 -6.26 7.89 14.91
C PRO A 104 -7.32 8.96 14.64
N THR A 105 -7.37 9.97 15.51
CA THR A 105 -8.16 11.17 15.24
C THR A 105 -7.39 12.05 14.26
N LEU A 106 -8.01 12.41 13.13
CA LEU A 106 -7.45 13.46 12.26
C LEU A 106 -7.28 14.73 13.09
N SER A 107 -6.11 15.35 13.01
CA SER A 107 -5.93 16.70 13.55
C SER A 107 -6.93 17.61 12.87
N ALA A 108 -7.54 18.52 13.63
CA ALA A 108 -8.27 19.64 13.05
C ALA A 108 -7.25 20.55 12.37
N ASP A 109 -6.92 20.24 11.12
CA ASP A 109 -6.08 21.11 10.30
C ASP A 109 -6.85 22.41 10.09
N LYS A 110 -6.41 23.46 10.80
CA LYS A 110 -6.98 24.80 10.73
C LYS A 110 -6.31 25.65 9.66
N LEU A 111 -5.38 25.08 8.89
CA LEU A 111 -4.74 25.82 7.82
C LEU A 111 -5.79 26.11 6.74
N PRO A 112 -6.02 27.39 6.39
CA PRO A 112 -6.88 27.71 5.28
C PRO A 112 -6.31 27.11 4.00
N VAL A 113 -7.20 26.73 3.08
CA VAL A 113 -6.79 26.31 1.73
C VAL A 113 -6.00 27.46 1.11
N PHE A 114 -4.74 27.21 0.78
CA PHE A 114 -3.88 28.19 0.13
C PHE A 114 -4.21 28.18 -1.37
N GLU A 115 -4.90 29.22 -1.85
CA GLU A 115 -5.15 29.43 -3.28
C GLU A 115 -3.86 29.92 -3.95
N ILE A 116 -3.12 28.97 -4.53
CA ILE A 116 -1.85 29.21 -5.23
C ILE A 116 -2.04 30.20 -6.40
N GLU A 117 -3.24 30.23 -6.99
CA GLU A 117 -3.54 31.10 -8.13
C GLU A 117 -3.47 32.59 -7.77
N ASP A 118 -3.73 32.95 -6.52
CA ASP A 118 -3.79 34.35 -6.08
C ASP A 118 -2.56 34.80 -5.30
N SER A 119 -1.76 33.87 -4.77
CA SER A 119 -0.69 34.21 -3.82
C SER A 119 0.50 34.94 -4.43
N ASP A 120 0.71 34.80 -5.74
CA ASP A 120 1.85 35.40 -6.48
C ASP A 120 1.42 36.39 -7.59
N LEU A 121 0.13 36.72 -7.70
CA LEU A 121 -0.33 37.67 -8.72
C LEU A 121 0.07 39.11 -8.34
N VAL A 122 1.16 39.59 -8.93
CA VAL A 122 1.52 41.01 -8.90
C VAL A 122 0.84 41.73 -10.05
N LYS A 123 -0.09 42.64 -9.74
CA LYS A 123 -0.70 43.52 -10.74
C LYS A 123 0.36 44.51 -11.23
N LEU A 124 0.76 44.39 -12.50
CA LEU A 124 1.65 45.33 -13.16
C LEU A 124 0.81 46.42 -13.83
N ASP A 125 0.81 47.63 -13.29
CA ASP A 125 0.22 48.79 -13.94
C ASP A 125 1.16 49.27 -15.05
N SER A 126 0.71 49.16 -16.31
CA SER A 126 1.44 49.61 -17.50
C SER A 126 0.60 50.62 -18.27
N ASP A 127 1.18 51.79 -18.58
CA ASP A 127 0.54 52.82 -19.43
C ASP A 127 0.28 52.34 -20.86
N LYS A 128 0.98 51.29 -21.30
CA LYS A 128 0.80 50.68 -22.62
C LYS A 128 -0.08 49.44 -22.50
N PRO A 129 -1.16 49.34 -23.31
CA PRO A 129 -1.95 48.12 -23.36
C PRO A 129 -1.08 46.96 -23.86
N PHE A 130 -1.39 45.75 -23.40
CA PHE A 130 -0.81 44.55 -23.99
C PHE A 130 -1.13 44.52 -25.49
N PRO A 131 -0.17 44.11 -26.35
CA PRO A 131 -0.45 43.90 -27.76
C PRO A 131 -1.63 42.92 -27.91
N GLU A 132 -2.53 43.19 -28.85
CA GLU A 132 -3.57 42.22 -29.19
C GLU A 132 -2.90 40.93 -29.66
N MET A 133 -3.18 39.83 -28.96
CA MET A 133 -2.69 38.53 -29.39
C MET A 133 -3.40 38.17 -30.69
N PRO A 134 -2.68 37.79 -31.75
CA PRO A 134 -3.33 37.22 -32.92
C PRO A 134 -4.10 35.96 -32.50
N PRO A 135 -5.24 35.66 -33.14
CA PRO A 135 -5.94 34.41 -32.89
C PRO A 135 -4.99 33.23 -33.12
N SER A 136 -5.22 32.12 -32.41
CA SER A 136 -4.54 30.86 -32.72
C SER A 136 -4.74 30.56 -34.20
N ALA A 137 -3.65 30.20 -34.88
CA ALA A 137 -3.80 29.69 -36.23
C ALA A 137 -4.55 28.35 -36.13
N GLU A 138 -5.48 28.10 -37.06
CA GLU A 138 -6.35 26.92 -37.05
C GLU A 138 -5.53 25.61 -37.03
N GLU A 139 -4.29 25.66 -37.52
CA GLU A 139 -3.34 24.54 -37.51
C GLU A 139 -2.82 24.17 -36.11
N TRP A 140 -2.97 25.05 -35.12
CA TRP A 140 -2.62 24.77 -33.72
C TRP A 140 -3.80 24.24 -32.89
N GLU A 141 -5.02 24.30 -33.42
CA GLU A 141 -6.18 23.72 -32.76
C GLU A 141 -6.09 22.18 -32.79
N PRO A 142 -6.38 21.49 -31.67
CA PRO A 142 -6.34 20.04 -31.65
C PRO A 142 -7.39 19.46 -32.60
N ALA A 143 -6.97 18.50 -33.44
CA ALA A 143 -7.91 17.76 -34.26
C ALA A 143 -8.94 17.04 -33.39
N ASN A 144 -10.18 16.94 -33.88
CA ASN A 144 -11.25 16.22 -33.19
C ASN A 144 -10.82 14.77 -32.88
N PRO A 145 -11.13 14.25 -31.68
CA PRO A 145 -10.75 12.89 -31.30
C PRO A 145 -11.43 11.88 -32.23
N LEU A 146 -10.62 10.99 -32.82
CA LEU A 146 -11.10 9.84 -33.58
C LEU A 146 -11.23 8.63 -32.64
N PRO A 147 -12.24 7.75 -32.83
CA PRO A 147 -12.33 6.51 -32.06
C PRO A 147 -11.14 5.57 -32.34
N ASP A 148 -10.69 4.85 -31.31
CA ASP A 148 -9.66 3.81 -31.35
C ASP A 148 -8.24 4.24 -31.80
N SER A 149 -7.37 3.24 -32.03
CA SER A 149 -5.98 3.36 -32.47
C SER A 149 -5.78 4.07 -33.82
N GLN A 150 -6.85 4.48 -34.51
CA GLN A 150 -6.78 5.20 -35.78
C GLN A 150 -6.11 6.57 -35.64
N GLN A 151 -6.35 7.27 -34.53
CA GLN A 151 -5.69 8.56 -34.27
C GLN A 151 -4.16 8.40 -34.25
N TRP A 152 -3.66 7.29 -33.71
CA TRP A 152 -2.22 7.00 -33.71
C TRP A 152 -1.70 6.66 -35.10
N GLU A 153 -2.42 5.82 -35.87
CA GLU A 153 -1.99 5.46 -37.22
C GLU A 153 -1.94 6.66 -38.16
N ASP A 154 -2.89 7.60 -38.03
CA ASP A 154 -2.92 8.83 -38.83
C ASP A 154 -1.76 9.77 -38.48
N VAL A 155 -1.47 9.96 -37.18
CA VAL A 155 -0.30 10.74 -36.72
C VAL A 155 0.99 10.07 -37.20
N HIS A 156 1.10 8.76 -37.04
CA HIS A 156 2.28 8.00 -37.44
C HIS A 156 2.51 8.03 -38.96
N LYS A 157 1.43 7.97 -39.76
CA LYS A 157 1.48 8.12 -41.21
C LYS A 157 1.90 9.54 -41.61
N ALA A 158 1.31 10.56 -41.01
CA ALA A 158 1.67 11.97 -41.25
C ALA A 158 3.13 12.27 -40.87
N TRP A 159 3.67 11.63 -39.83
CA TRP A 159 5.07 11.76 -39.44
C TRP A 159 6.04 11.02 -40.37
N LYS A 160 5.63 9.84 -40.88
CA LYS A 160 6.43 9.07 -41.85
C LYS A 160 6.47 9.73 -43.23
N GLN A 161 5.35 10.32 -43.65
CA GLN A 161 5.19 10.97 -44.95
C GLN A 161 4.58 12.35 -44.72
N PRO A 162 5.37 13.33 -44.26
CA PRO A 162 4.88 14.69 -44.10
C PRO A 162 4.43 15.23 -45.46
N SER A 163 3.34 15.99 -45.46
CA SER A 163 2.79 16.64 -46.67
C SER A 163 3.75 17.65 -47.29
N LEU A 164 4.75 18.10 -46.52
CA LEU A 164 5.87 18.88 -47.02
C LEU A 164 6.85 17.91 -47.72
N GLU A 165 6.98 18.06 -49.03
CA GLU A 165 7.83 17.27 -49.94
C GLU A 165 9.18 16.85 -49.31
N THR A 166 9.69 15.66 -49.66
CA THR A 166 10.93 15.07 -49.07
C THR A 166 12.23 15.88 -49.25
N GLY A 167 12.20 17.04 -49.91
CA GLY A 167 13.33 17.95 -50.09
C GLY A 167 13.56 18.93 -48.94
N ASP A 168 14.23 20.05 -49.24
CA ASP A 168 14.65 21.09 -48.27
C ASP A 168 13.50 21.83 -47.56
N GLN A 169 12.27 21.66 -48.05
CA GLN A 169 11.04 22.23 -47.46
C GLN A 169 10.29 21.23 -46.56
N GLY A 170 10.61 19.93 -46.61
CA GLY A 170 9.96 18.91 -45.79
C GLY A 170 10.91 18.19 -44.85
N GLN A 171 10.81 16.86 -44.77
CA GLN A 171 11.38 16.07 -43.65
C GLN A 171 12.87 16.34 -43.39
N LEU A 172 13.70 16.42 -44.43
CA LEU A 172 15.14 16.72 -44.31
C LEU A 172 15.39 18.18 -43.92
N GLY A 173 14.64 19.11 -44.51
CA GLY A 173 14.75 20.54 -44.24
C GLY A 173 14.30 20.94 -42.84
N SER A 174 13.21 20.38 -42.35
CA SER A 174 12.67 20.63 -41.01
C SER A 174 13.66 20.13 -39.96
N VAL A 175 14.08 18.86 -40.02
CA VAL A 175 15.03 18.31 -39.03
C VAL A 175 16.37 19.06 -39.08
N SER A 176 16.83 19.49 -40.26
CA SER A 176 18.05 20.29 -40.40
C SER A 176 17.93 21.69 -39.79
N ARG A 177 16.76 22.33 -39.87
CA ARG A 177 16.48 23.63 -39.22
C ARG A 177 16.44 23.49 -37.70
N TRP A 178 15.85 22.42 -37.18
CA TRP A 178 15.87 22.10 -35.75
C TRP A 178 17.30 21.85 -35.27
N HIS A 179 18.06 21.02 -35.97
CA HIS A 179 19.47 20.80 -35.67
C HIS A 179 20.26 22.12 -35.59
N LYS A 180 20.02 23.06 -36.51
CA LYS A 180 20.66 24.37 -36.51
C LYS A 180 20.17 25.27 -35.37
N ALA A 181 18.87 25.30 -35.08
CA ALA A 181 18.28 26.12 -34.03
C ALA A 181 18.73 25.69 -32.62
N PHE A 182 18.84 24.37 -32.40
CA PHE A 182 19.26 23.80 -31.12
C PHE A 182 20.77 23.52 -31.03
N ASN A 183 21.52 23.92 -32.06
CA ASN A 183 22.98 23.77 -32.16
C ASN A 183 23.46 22.33 -31.84
N TRP A 184 22.74 21.33 -32.35
CA TRP A 184 23.10 19.93 -32.15
C TRP A 184 24.43 19.65 -32.87
N ASP A 185 25.40 19.15 -32.13
CA ASP A 185 26.77 19.06 -32.63
C ASP A 185 26.91 17.92 -33.65
N LYS A 186 27.34 18.25 -34.88
CA LYS A 186 27.56 17.28 -35.97
C LYS A 186 28.55 16.18 -35.57
N ALA A 187 29.45 16.46 -34.64
CA ALA A 187 30.46 15.50 -34.17
C ALA A 187 29.86 14.28 -33.44
N LYS A 188 28.62 14.36 -32.92
CA LYS A 188 27.97 13.24 -32.21
C LYS A 188 27.15 12.30 -33.12
N CYS A 189 27.01 12.60 -34.41
CA CYS A 189 26.32 11.75 -35.39
C CYS A 189 27.08 11.69 -36.73
N PRO A 190 28.22 10.95 -36.82
CA PRO A 190 28.98 10.84 -38.05
C PRO A 190 28.34 9.78 -38.95
N GLY A 191 27.38 10.20 -39.78
CA GLY A 191 26.71 9.34 -40.75
C GLY A 191 25.20 9.43 -40.66
N TRP A 192 24.62 10.40 -41.38
CA TRP A 192 23.18 10.67 -41.41
C TRP A 192 22.28 9.45 -41.73
N PRO A 193 22.67 8.46 -42.57
CA PRO A 193 21.85 7.26 -42.77
C PRO A 193 21.78 6.36 -41.52
N VAL A 194 22.79 6.41 -40.65
CA VAL A 194 22.90 5.55 -39.45
C VAL A 194 22.17 6.16 -38.25
N CYS A 195 22.04 7.49 -38.19
CA CYS A 195 21.28 8.15 -37.13
C CYS A 195 19.75 8.04 -37.34
N GLN A 196 19.25 7.91 -38.58
CA GLN A 196 17.82 7.63 -38.83
C GLN A 196 17.37 6.25 -38.28
N SER A 197 18.19 5.20 -38.42
CA SER A 197 17.85 3.86 -37.93
C SER A 197 17.89 3.76 -36.41
N LYS A 198 18.84 4.46 -35.77
CA LYS A 198 18.92 4.51 -34.30
C LYS A 198 17.79 5.33 -33.68
N TRP A 199 17.36 6.42 -34.30
CA TRP A 199 16.22 7.21 -33.82
C TRP A 199 14.88 6.48 -33.97
N THR A 200 14.66 5.78 -35.09
CA THR A 200 13.44 4.98 -35.28
C THR A 200 13.36 3.79 -34.31
N GLN A 201 14.49 3.15 -33.96
CA GLN A 201 14.55 2.10 -32.92
C GLN A 201 14.41 2.64 -31.49
N SER A 202 14.99 3.80 -31.19
CA SER A 202 14.94 4.37 -29.84
C SER A 202 13.54 4.91 -29.50
N LEU A 203 12.83 5.52 -30.46
CA LEU A 203 11.45 5.99 -30.25
C LEU A 203 10.44 4.85 -30.11
N THR A 204 10.62 3.72 -30.81
CA THR A 204 9.79 2.53 -30.63
C THR A 204 10.04 1.85 -29.28
N THR A 205 11.27 1.90 -28.77
CA THR A 205 11.63 1.33 -27.46
C THR A 205 11.14 2.21 -26.30
N PHE A 206 11.21 3.54 -26.43
CA PHE A 206 10.75 4.47 -25.38
C PHE A 206 9.23 4.45 -25.19
N LEU A 207 8.46 4.18 -26.26
CA LEU A 207 7.00 4.07 -26.19
C LEU A 207 6.51 2.69 -25.70
N TRP A 208 7.37 1.67 -25.73
CA TRP A 208 7.06 0.33 -25.20
C TRP A 208 7.35 0.16 -23.70
N GLN A 209 8.13 1.05 -23.09
CA GLN A 209 8.44 1.02 -21.64
C GLN A 209 7.48 1.85 -20.77
N ARG A 210 6.44 2.46 -21.35
CA ARG A 210 5.34 3.12 -20.63
C ARG A 210 3.97 2.56 -21.04
N ARG A 211 3.80 1.26 -20.87
CA ARG A 211 2.50 0.61 -20.63
C ARG A 211 2.68 -0.43 -19.52
#